data_AF-A0A507EUJ5-F1
#
_entry.id   AF-A0A507EUJ5-F1
#
_cell.length_a   1.000
_cell.length_b   1.000
_cell.length_c   1.000
_cell.angle_alpha   90.00
_cell.angle_beta   90.00
_cell.angle_gamma   90.00
#
_symmetry.space_group_name_H-M   'P 1'
#
loop_
_entity.id
_entity.type
_entity.pdbx_description
1 polymer ?
#
loop_
_entity_poly.entity_id
_entity_poly.type
_entity_poly.pdbx_seq_one_letter_code
_entity_poly.pdbx_strand_id
1 'polypeptide(L)'
;MFFNAVTIAFNALLLLHTCFYLPGYFADRSSCALMTVVATAFYHGFMLVFDVFILVKTYTTTRENKMFLSLMTMVLLYRLGSSIADLILTYSEWDTSLEACLFHQNQDTMRHYTFADISCDVLATVGSLALLVSGSAGGISSLVGQLLIENVVRSGLTLALNGAVMYVAHSAAMRFDDLSLTWMIQNYILLQLMNMEHVYKKRGQERYNIPVGMDEPPTLSGHPKSIIQQT
;
A
#
# COMPACT_ATOMS: atom_id res chain seq x y z
N MET A 1 10.94 6.33 12.29
CA MET A 1 11.63 5.02 12.28
C MET A 1 10.68 3.90 11.90
N PHE A 2 9.46 3.85 12.47
CA PHE A 2 8.43 2.85 12.13
C PHE A 2 8.21 2.66 10.63
N PHE A 3 7.83 3.70 9.88
CA PHE A 3 7.54 3.58 8.44
C PHE A 3 8.71 3.05 7.61
N ASN A 4 9.96 3.45 7.92
CA ASN A 4 11.13 2.89 7.24
C ASN A 4 11.29 1.39 7.51
N ALA A 5 11.08 0.94 8.75
CA ALA A 5 11.16 -0.49 9.09
C ALA A 5 10.07 -1.29 8.39
N VAL A 6 8.85 -0.74 8.31
CA VAL A 6 7.72 -1.35 7.58
C VAL A 6 8.02 -1.46 6.08
N THR A 7 8.56 -0.42 5.45
CA THR A 7 8.96 -0.47 4.04
C THR A 7 10.09 -1.48 3.80
N ILE A 8 11.08 -1.57 4.69
CA ILE A 8 12.14 -2.59 4.59
C ILE A 8 11.55 -4.00 4.71
N ALA A 9 10.67 -4.23 5.69
CA ALA A 9 10.01 -5.51 5.88
C ALA A 9 9.18 -5.90 4.65
N PHE A 10 8.39 -4.97 4.10
CA PHE A 10 7.64 -5.17 2.87
C PHE A 10 8.54 -5.61 1.71
N ASN A 11 9.60 -4.85 1.43
CA ASN A 11 10.53 -5.14 0.33
C ASN A 11 11.23 -6.51 0.54
N ALA A 12 11.64 -6.82 1.76
CA ALA A 12 12.28 -8.10 2.08
C ALA A 12 11.33 -9.28 1.88
N LEU A 13 10.08 -9.18 2.35
CA LEU A 13 9.07 -10.22 2.19
C LEU A 13 8.70 -10.42 0.71
N LEU A 14 8.56 -9.35 -0.06
CA LEU A 14 8.29 -9.45 -1.50
C LEU A 14 9.46 -10.08 -2.26
N LEU A 15 10.70 -9.73 -1.91
CA LEU A 15 11.88 -10.35 -2.49
C LEU A 15 11.93 -11.84 -2.16
N LEU A 16 11.70 -12.21 -0.91
CA LEU A 16 11.63 -13.61 -0.49
C LEU A 16 10.52 -14.36 -1.24
N HIS A 17 9.32 -13.80 -1.33
CA HIS A 17 8.24 -14.36 -2.14
C HIS A 17 8.71 -14.65 -3.57
N THR A 18 9.35 -13.68 -4.24
CA THR A 18 9.87 -13.85 -5.59
C THR A 18 10.94 -14.95 -5.68
N CYS A 19 11.83 -15.01 -4.70
CA CYS A 19 12.89 -16.02 -4.59
C CYS A 19 12.36 -17.45 -4.35
N PHE A 20 11.15 -17.62 -3.82
CA PHE A 20 10.53 -18.94 -3.64
C PHE A 20 9.50 -19.28 -4.72
N TYR A 21 8.82 -18.27 -5.27
CA TYR A 21 7.82 -18.44 -6.31
C TYR A 21 8.43 -18.85 -7.65
N LEU A 22 9.50 -18.16 -8.10
CA LEU A 22 10.12 -18.45 -9.39
C LEU A 22 10.79 -19.84 -9.44
N PRO A 23 11.54 -20.29 -8.42
CA PRO A 23 12.07 -21.64 -8.41
C PRO A 23 11.00 -22.72 -8.30
N GLY A 24 9.78 -22.39 -7.86
CA GLY A 24 8.64 -23.32 -7.85
C GLY A 24 8.36 -23.95 -9.22
N TYR A 25 8.62 -23.22 -10.31
CA TYR A 25 8.53 -23.74 -11.69
C TYR A 25 9.60 -24.79 -12.03
N PHE A 26 10.69 -24.82 -11.27
CA PHE A 26 11.80 -25.76 -11.43
C PHE A 26 11.96 -26.68 -10.21
N ALA A 27 10.96 -26.69 -9.32
CA ALA A 27 10.97 -27.52 -8.13
C ALA A 27 10.97 -29.00 -8.53
N ASP A 28 11.47 -29.85 -7.64
CA ASP A 28 11.35 -31.29 -7.76
C ASP A 28 10.22 -31.83 -6.87
N ARG A 29 10.01 -33.15 -6.93
CA ARG A 29 8.99 -33.84 -6.11
C ARG A 29 9.12 -33.58 -4.62
N SER A 30 10.33 -33.36 -4.11
CA SER A 30 10.60 -33.18 -2.67
C SER A 30 10.38 -31.74 -2.20
N SER A 31 10.54 -30.77 -3.11
CA SER A 31 10.54 -29.34 -2.81
C SER A 31 9.26 -28.62 -3.23
N CYS A 32 8.47 -29.19 -4.15
CA CYS A 32 7.24 -28.61 -4.71
C CYS A 32 6.29 -28.06 -3.63
N ALA A 33 5.82 -28.91 -2.71
CA ALA A 33 4.89 -28.49 -1.65
C ALA A 33 5.50 -27.44 -0.70
N LEU A 34 6.77 -27.62 -0.31
CA LEU A 34 7.44 -26.73 0.62
C LEU A 34 7.65 -25.33 0.02
N MET A 35 8.11 -25.25 -1.23
CA MET A 35 8.34 -23.98 -1.92
C MET A 35 7.04 -23.20 -2.06
N THR A 36 5.94 -23.87 -2.42
CA THR A 36 4.61 -23.26 -2.50
C THR A 36 4.17 -22.68 -1.17
N VAL A 37 4.20 -23.46 -0.08
CA VAL A 37 3.76 -22.99 1.24
C VAL A 37 4.58 -21.78 1.69
N VAL A 38 5.90 -21.82 1.49
CA VAL A 38 6.80 -20.73 1.86
C VAL A 38 6.56 -19.50 0.99
N ALA A 39 6.40 -19.65 -0.33
CA ALA A 39 6.10 -18.54 -1.24
C ALA A 39 4.76 -17.88 -0.90
N THR A 40 3.71 -18.67 -0.63
CA THR A 40 2.38 -18.17 -0.23
C THR A 40 2.44 -17.48 1.14
N ALA A 41 3.25 -17.98 2.09
CA ALA A 41 3.44 -17.35 3.38
C ALA A 41 4.08 -15.96 3.24
N PHE A 42 5.11 -15.83 2.40
CA PHE A 42 5.71 -14.53 2.12
C PHE A 42 4.77 -13.60 1.37
N TYR A 43 3.94 -14.14 0.46
CA TYR A 43 2.90 -13.37 -0.23
C TYR A 43 1.94 -12.70 0.74
N HIS A 44 1.31 -13.50 1.61
CA HIS A 44 0.42 -12.95 2.65
C HIS A 44 1.15 -12.03 3.61
N GLY A 45 2.42 -12.32 3.90
CA GLY A 45 3.26 -11.48 4.73
C GLY A 45 3.40 -10.06 4.19
N PHE A 46 3.84 -9.89 2.93
CA PHE A 46 4.03 -8.54 2.40
C PHE A 46 2.70 -7.81 2.18
N MET A 47 1.62 -8.53 1.80
CA MET A 47 0.29 -7.93 1.65
C MET A 47 -0.25 -7.42 2.99
N LEU A 48 -0.13 -8.20 4.08
CA LEU A 48 -0.53 -7.77 5.41
C LEU A 48 0.28 -6.55 5.90
N VAL A 49 1.59 -6.53 5.62
CA VAL A 49 2.46 -5.39 5.93
C VAL A 49 2.01 -4.14 5.16
N PHE A 50 1.59 -4.29 3.91
CA PHE A 50 1.04 -3.20 3.11
C PHE A 50 -0.24 -2.62 3.72
N ASP A 51 -1.21 -3.48 4.07
CA ASP A 51 -2.47 -3.09 4.71
C ASP A 51 -2.24 -2.34 6.03
N VAL A 52 -1.35 -2.88 6.87
CA VAL A 52 -0.96 -2.23 8.13
C VAL A 52 -0.35 -0.87 7.86
N PHE A 53 0.52 -0.74 6.84
CA PHE A 53 1.13 0.54 6.50
C PHE A 53 0.07 1.61 6.17
N ILE A 54 -0.85 1.31 5.25
CA ILE A 54 -1.85 2.30 4.79
C ILE A 54 -2.84 2.65 5.91
N LEU A 55 -3.26 1.68 6.72
CA LEU A 55 -4.20 1.91 7.80
C LEU A 55 -3.57 2.66 8.97
N VAL A 56 -2.33 2.36 9.35
CA VAL A 56 -1.62 3.13 10.40
C VAL A 56 -1.42 4.58 9.95
N LYS A 57 -1.02 4.81 8.70
CA LYS A 57 -0.86 6.17 8.15
C LYS A 57 -2.20 6.94 8.24
N THR A 58 -3.29 6.30 7.84
CA THR A 58 -4.64 6.87 7.94
C THR A 58 -5.02 7.14 9.39
N TYR A 59 -4.78 6.19 10.30
CA TYR A 59 -5.10 6.33 11.72
C TYR A 59 -4.37 7.53 12.37
N THR A 60 -3.08 7.70 12.09
CA THR A 60 -2.32 8.86 12.57
C THR A 60 -2.90 10.17 12.02
N THR A 61 -3.32 10.21 10.74
CA THR A 61 -3.93 11.41 10.15
C THR A 61 -5.34 11.71 10.70
N THR A 62 -6.10 10.67 11.10
CA THR A 62 -7.44 10.81 11.72
C THR A 62 -7.40 11.22 13.18
N ARG A 63 -6.26 11.72 13.67
CA ARG A 63 -6.05 12.15 15.06
C ARG A 63 -6.39 11.04 16.06
N GLU A 64 -6.04 9.81 15.72
CA GLU A 64 -6.18 8.66 16.62
C GLU A 64 -7.64 8.39 17.05
N ASN A 65 -8.58 8.53 16.11
CA ASN A 65 -9.98 8.28 16.37
C ASN A 65 -10.20 6.80 16.79
N LYS A 66 -10.72 6.58 18.01
CA LYS A 66 -10.99 5.25 18.56
C LYS A 66 -11.93 4.40 17.70
N MET A 67 -12.89 5.02 17.02
CA MET A 67 -13.79 4.33 16.09
C MET A 67 -13.01 3.80 14.88
N PHE A 68 -12.09 4.62 14.32
CA PHE A 68 -11.22 4.19 13.23
C PHE A 68 -10.31 3.05 13.68
N LEU A 69 -9.73 3.13 14.88
CA LEU A 69 -8.90 2.05 15.44
C LEU A 69 -9.67 0.73 15.55
N SER A 70 -10.92 0.78 16.01
CA SER A 70 -11.77 -0.41 16.11
C SER A 70 -12.05 -1.02 14.74
N LEU A 71 -12.40 -0.21 13.74
CA LEU A 71 -12.64 -0.68 12.36
C LEU A 71 -11.36 -1.24 11.73
N MET A 72 -10.24 -0.54 11.88
CA MET A 72 -8.92 -0.97 11.42
C MET A 72 -8.54 -2.33 12.02
N THR A 73 -8.74 -2.51 13.32
CA THR A 73 -8.43 -3.78 14.00
C THR A 73 -9.31 -4.91 13.46
N MET A 74 -10.60 -4.66 13.26
CA MET A 74 -11.53 -5.64 12.71
C MET A 74 -11.13 -6.10 11.30
N VAL A 75 -10.83 -5.18 10.40
CA VAL A 75 -10.45 -5.54 9.01
C VAL A 75 -9.10 -6.25 8.95
N LEU A 76 -8.12 -5.86 9.78
CA LEU A 76 -6.82 -6.54 9.85
C LEU A 76 -6.93 -7.95 10.42
N LEU A 77 -7.78 -8.18 11.43
CA LEU A 77 -8.04 -9.53 11.94
C LEU A 77 -8.73 -10.41 10.89
N TYR A 78 -9.69 -9.85 10.16
CA TYR A 78 -10.34 -10.55 9.06
C TYR A 78 -9.35 -10.90 7.94
N ARG A 79 -8.46 -9.96 7.59
CA ARG A 79 -7.37 -10.19 6.64
C ARG A 79 -6.46 -11.32 7.08
N LEU A 80 -5.96 -11.26 8.33
CA LEU A 80 -5.08 -12.28 8.89
C LEU A 80 -5.75 -13.66 8.91
N GLY A 81 -7.01 -13.75 9.33
CA GLY A 81 -7.77 -15.00 9.31
C GLY A 81 -7.91 -15.58 7.91
N SER A 82 -8.20 -14.73 6.92
CA SER A 82 -8.29 -15.13 5.51
C SER A 82 -6.94 -15.59 4.95
N SER A 83 -5.83 -14.94 5.34
CA SER A 83 -4.47 -15.38 4.98
C SER A 83 -4.16 -16.77 5.54
N ILE A 84 -4.50 -17.02 6.81
CA ILE A 84 -4.25 -18.31 7.47
C ILE A 84 -5.07 -19.40 6.80
N ALA A 85 -6.35 -19.14 6.51
CA ALA A 85 -7.19 -20.08 5.80
C ALA A 85 -6.62 -20.42 4.41
N ASP A 86 -6.15 -19.42 3.67
CA ASP A 86 -5.52 -19.62 2.37
C ASP A 86 -4.24 -20.44 2.45
N LEU A 87 -3.39 -20.20 3.45
CA LEU A 87 -2.17 -20.99 3.67
C LEU A 87 -2.43 -22.46 3.94
N ILE A 88 -3.58 -22.79 4.54
CA ILE A 88 -3.97 -24.17 4.84
C ILE A 88 -4.60 -24.85 3.63
N LEU A 89 -5.38 -24.11 2.84
CA LEU A 89 -6.24 -24.67 1.79
C LEU A 89 -5.65 -24.59 0.38
N THR A 90 -4.71 -23.68 0.15
CA THR A 90 -3.94 -23.61 -1.09
C THR A 90 -2.74 -24.55 -0.99
N TYR A 91 -2.53 -25.36 -2.02
CA TYR A 91 -1.50 -26.39 -2.03
C TYR A 91 -0.88 -26.56 -3.42
N SER A 92 0.18 -27.35 -3.49
CA SER A 92 0.74 -27.80 -4.76
C SER A 92 1.07 -29.27 -4.72
N GLU A 93 0.98 -29.93 -5.87
CA GLU A 93 1.29 -31.35 -6.02
C GLU A 93 2.25 -31.57 -7.20
N TRP A 94 3.06 -32.62 -7.09
CA TRP A 94 3.98 -33.00 -8.16
C TRP A 94 3.26 -33.89 -9.19
N ASP A 95 3.15 -33.42 -10.42
CA ASP A 95 2.63 -34.19 -11.53
C ASP A 95 3.77 -34.97 -12.20
N THR A 96 3.74 -36.30 -12.09
CA THR A 96 4.75 -37.18 -12.67
C THR A 96 4.69 -37.29 -14.19
N SER A 97 3.56 -36.94 -14.81
CA SER A 97 3.38 -37.00 -16.27
C SER A 97 3.90 -35.74 -16.96
N LEU A 98 3.73 -34.59 -16.32
CA LEU A 98 4.21 -33.29 -16.81
C LEU A 98 5.61 -32.94 -16.29
N GLU A 99 6.14 -33.73 -15.34
CA GLU A 99 7.38 -33.44 -14.60
C GLU A 99 7.38 -32.01 -14.04
N ALA A 100 6.23 -31.60 -13.48
CA ALA A 100 5.98 -30.23 -13.06
C ALA A 100 5.25 -30.16 -11.72
N CYS A 101 5.51 -29.08 -10.98
CA CYS A 101 4.78 -28.75 -9.77
C CYS A 101 3.49 -27.99 -10.15
N LEU A 102 2.32 -28.59 -9.90
CA LEU A 102 1.03 -27.97 -10.16
C LEU A 102 0.55 -27.23 -8.92
N PHE A 103 0.30 -25.93 -9.08
CA PHE A 103 -0.24 -25.08 -8.01
C PHE A 103 -1.76 -25.02 -8.07
N HIS A 104 -2.40 -25.26 -6.93
CA HIS A 104 -3.85 -25.28 -6.78
C HIS A 104 -4.29 -24.18 -5.81
N GLN A 105 -4.71 -23.04 -6.37
CA GLN A 105 -5.28 -21.93 -5.60
C GLN A 105 -6.69 -22.28 -5.13
N ASN A 106 -6.93 -22.21 -3.83
CA ASN A 106 -8.29 -22.24 -3.33
C ASN A 106 -9.01 -20.92 -3.67
N GLN A 107 -10.07 -21.01 -4.47
CA GLN A 107 -10.80 -19.85 -4.98
C GLN A 107 -11.60 -19.14 -3.88
N ASP A 108 -12.05 -19.87 -2.86
CA ASP A 108 -12.85 -19.32 -1.77
C ASP A 108 -11.98 -18.46 -0.85
N THR A 109 -10.84 -18.99 -0.44
CA THR A 109 -9.88 -18.23 0.39
C THR A 109 -9.30 -17.06 -0.36
N MET A 110 -9.07 -17.19 -1.68
CA MET A 110 -8.70 -16.07 -2.54
C MET A 110 -9.70 -14.93 -2.49
N ARG A 111 -10.99 -15.24 -2.66
CA ARG A 111 -12.04 -14.22 -2.56
C ARG A 111 -12.04 -13.55 -1.19
N HIS A 112 -11.87 -14.31 -0.11
CA HIS A 112 -11.88 -13.77 1.24
C HIS A 112 -10.69 -12.84 1.50
N TYR A 113 -9.47 -13.24 1.15
CA TYR A 113 -8.31 -12.38 1.38
C TYR A 113 -8.32 -11.14 0.48
N THR A 114 -8.75 -11.26 -0.79
CA THR A 114 -8.85 -10.09 -1.68
C THR A 114 -9.95 -9.14 -1.23
N PHE A 115 -11.08 -9.66 -0.72
CA PHE A 115 -12.11 -8.83 -0.12
C PHE A 115 -11.63 -8.11 1.15
N ALA A 116 -10.78 -8.78 1.94
CA ALA A 116 -10.14 -8.16 3.09
C ALA A 116 -9.20 -7.01 2.68
N ASP A 117 -8.36 -7.22 1.64
CA ASP A 117 -7.51 -6.16 1.07
C ASP A 117 -8.36 -4.95 0.60
N ILE A 118 -9.44 -5.21 -0.15
CA ILE A 118 -10.41 -4.18 -0.57
C ILE A 118 -10.99 -3.42 0.63
N SER A 119 -11.33 -4.13 1.71
CA SER A 119 -11.88 -3.52 2.92
C SER A 119 -10.86 -2.60 3.61
N CYS A 120 -9.59 -3.00 3.66
CA CYS A 120 -8.48 -2.17 4.14
C CYS A 120 -8.33 -0.90 3.28
N ASP A 121 -8.33 -1.06 1.95
CA ASP A 121 -8.19 0.05 1.00
C ASP A 121 -9.35 1.05 1.09
N VAL A 122 -10.59 0.56 1.15
CA VAL A 122 -11.79 1.39 1.29
C VAL A 122 -11.74 2.17 2.60
N LEU A 123 -11.40 1.51 3.72
CA LEU A 123 -11.31 2.17 5.01
C LEU A 123 -10.24 3.27 5.01
N ALA A 124 -9.06 3.00 4.44
CA ALA A 124 -7.99 3.97 4.29
C ALA A 124 -8.40 5.17 3.40
N THR A 125 -9.05 4.88 2.27
CA THR A 125 -9.52 5.88 1.31
C THR A 125 -10.56 6.79 1.94
N VAL A 126 -11.61 6.21 2.53
CA VAL A 126 -12.72 6.95 3.15
C VAL A 126 -12.23 7.77 4.33
N GLY A 127 -11.36 7.21 5.19
CA GLY A 127 -10.78 7.93 6.31
C GLY A 127 -9.97 9.15 5.88
N SER A 128 -9.16 9.00 4.83
CA SER A 128 -8.35 10.09 4.29
C SER A 128 -9.20 11.17 3.61
N LEU A 129 -10.20 10.75 2.82
CA LEU A 129 -11.08 11.65 2.10
C LEU A 129 -11.98 12.45 3.07
N ALA A 130 -12.51 11.83 4.11
CA ALA A 130 -13.34 12.50 5.12
C ALA A 130 -12.57 13.66 5.82
N LEU A 131 -11.27 13.48 6.07
CA LEU A 131 -10.43 14.53 6.65
C LEU A 131 -10.14 15.66 5.66
N LEU A 132 -9.93 15.33 4.38
CA LEU A 132 -9.75 16.33 3.33
C LEU A 132 -11.01 17.18 3.16
N VAL A 133 -12.18 16.54 3.07
CA VAL A 133 -13.46 17.22 2.86
C VAL A 133 -13.88 18.03 4.08
N SER A 134 -13.57 17.59 5.31
CA SER A 134 -13.89 18.35 6.52
C SER A 134 -13.08 19.64 6.70
N GLY A 135 -12.11 19.93 5.81
CA GLY A 135 -11.24 21.11 5.91
C GLY A 135 -10.21 21.01 7.04
N SER A 136 -10.20 19.91 7.80
CA SER A 136 -9.31 19.68 8.95
C SER A 136 -7.83 19.57 8.56
N ALA A 137 -7.54 19.42 7.27
CA ALA A 137 -6.19 19.33 6.72
C ALA A 137 -5.51 20.70 6.56
N GLY A 138 -6.18 21.83 6.73
CA GLY A 138 -5.57 23.16 6.52
C GLY A 138 -5.24 23.46 5.04
N GLY A 139 -5.93 22.78 4.11
CA GLY A 139 -5.78 22.94 2.66
C GLY A 139 -4.87 21.90 1.99
N ILE A 140 -4.91 21.85 0.66
CA ILE A 140 -4.15 20.90 -0.18
C ILE A 140 -2.65 21.19 -0.18
N SER A 141 -2.27 22.45 0.02
CA SER A 141 -0.87 22.89 0.08
C SER A 141 -0.18 22.58 1.41
N SER A 142 -0.95 22.25 2.46
CA SER A 142 -0.39 21.92 3.77
C SER A 142 0.28 20.54 3.75
N LEU A 143 1.19 20.30 4.69
CA LEU A 143 1.85 18.99 4.88
C LEU A 143 0.81 17.88 5.09
N VAL A 144 -0.22 18.15 5.90
CA VAL A 144 -1.29 17.20 6.21
C VAL A 144 -2.15 16.92 4.97
N GLY A 145 -2.46 17.94 4.18
CA GLY A 145 -3.20 17.79 2.92
C GLY A 145 -2.45 16.95 1.89
N GLN A 146 -1.14 17.18 1.74
CA GLN A 146 -0.30 16.37 0.84
C GLN A 146 -0.24 14.91 1.28
N LEU A 147 -0.02 14.64 2.57
CA LEU A 147 -0.02 13.30 3.14
C LEU A 147 -1.35 12.56 2.90
N LEU A 148 -2.48 13.27 3.04
CA LEU A 148 -3.80 12.71 2.80
C LEU A 148 -4.04 12.40 1.32
N ILE A 149 -3.64 13.28 0.40
CA ILE A 149 -3.77 13.02 -1.06
C ILE A 149 -2.91 11.84 -1.48
N GLU A 150 -1.67 11.75 -0.99
CA GLU A 150 -0.81 10.59 -1.25
C GLU A 150 -1.47 9.29 -0.80
N ASN A 151 -2.14 9.32 0.35
CA ASN A 151 -2.82 8.16 0.89
C ASN A 151 -4.06 7.79 0.07
N VAL A 152 -4.85 8.78 -0.38
CA VAL A 152 -5.99 8.58 -1.29
C VAL A 152 -5.55 7.98 -2.63
N VAL A 153 -4.49 8.52 -3.23
CA VAL A 153 -3.97 7.98 -4.51
C VAL A 153 -3.49 6.55 -4.33
N ARG A 154 -2.76 6.27 -3.24
CA ARG A 154 -2.25 4.93 -2.94
C ARG A 154 -3.37 3.92 -2.75
N SER A 155 -4.29 4.21 -1.82
CA SER A 155 -5.41 3.33 -1.48
C SER A 155 -6.43 3.20 -2.62
N GLY A 156 -6.61 4.24 -3.43
CA GLY A 156 -7.45 4.17 -4.63
C GLY A 156 -6.86 3.30 -5.74
N LEU A 157 -5.54 3.35 -5.96
CA LEU A 157 -4.85 2.49 -6.92
C LEU A 157 -4.85 1.03 -6.47
N THR A 158 -4.63 0.76 -5.19
CA THR A 158 -4.70 -0.61 -4.66
C THR A 158 -6.11 -1.17 -4.70
N LEU A 159 -7.13 -0.36 -4.39
CA LEU A 159 -8.53 -0.74 -4.55
C LEU A 159 -8.84 -1.17 -6.00
N ALA A 160 -8.37 -0.39 -6.98
CA ALA A 160 -8.57 -0.72 -8.40
C ALA A 160 -7.85 -2.03 -8.79
N LEU A 161 -6.63 -2.25 -8.29
CA LEU A 161 -5.88 -3.47 -8.53
C LEU A 161 -6.54 -4.70 -7.90
N ASN A 162 -6.96 -4.59 -6.64
CA ASN A 162 -7.64 -5.68 -5.94
C ASN A 162 -9.01 -5.99 -6.59
N GLY A 163 -9.71 -4.97 -7.07
CA GLY A 163 -10.90 -5.13 -7.89
C GLY A 163 -10.62 -5.86 -9.21
N ALA A 164 -9.52 -5.53 -9.90
CA ALA A 164 -9.10 -6.21 -11.11
C ALA A 164 -8.73 -7.68 -10.85
N VAL A 165 -7.96 -7.95 -9.79
CA VAL A 165 -7.62 -9.32 -9.34
C VAL A 165 -8.88 -10.12 -9.06
N MET A 166 -9.86 -9.55 -8.35
CA MET A 166 -11.13 -10.21 -8.06
C MET A 166 -11.93 -10.51 -9.34
N TYR A 167 -11.99 -9.56 -10.28
CA TYR A 167 -12.69 -9.74 -11.55
C TYR A 167 -12.04 -10.86 -12.37
N VAL A 168 -10.72 -10.83 -12.47
CA VAL A 168 -9.90 -11.83 -13.16
C VAL A 168 -10.09 -13.20 -12.50
N ALA A 169 -10.00 -13.29 -11.18
CA ALA A 169 -10.23 -14.52 -10.42
C ALA A 169 -11.61 -15.17 -10.67
N HIS A 170 -12.64 -14.40 -11.02
CA HIS A 170 -14.00 -14.92 -11.21
C HIS A 170 -14.34 -15.23 -12.68
N SER A 171 -13.45 -14.95 -13.62
CA SER A 171 -13.72 -15.21 -15.03
C SER A 171 -13.64 -16.72 -15.33
N ALA A 172 -14.72 -17.26 -15.92
CA ALA A 172 -14.85 -18.70 -16.20
C ALA A 172 -13.86 -19.23 -17.27
N ALA A 173 -13.21 -18.35 -18.03
CA ALA A 173 -12.27 -18.71 -19.10
C ALA A 173 -10.80 -18.60 -18.66
N MET A 174 -10.55 -18.31 -17.38
CA MET A 174 -9.21 -17.95 -16.92
C MET A 174 -8.29 -19.15 -16.72
N ARG A 175 -7.06 -18.99 -17.20
CA ARG A 175 -5.97 -19.92 -16.93
C ARG A 175 -5.15 -19.44 -15.74
N PHE A 176 -4.43 -20.35 -15.10
CA PHE A 176 -3.51 -20.02 -14.01
C PHE A 176 -2.44 -19.00 -14.44
N ASP A 177 -1.97 -19.08 -15.70
CA ASP A 177 -0.99 -18.16 -16.29
C ASP A 177 -1.47 -16.69 -16.24
N ASP A 178 -2.75 -16.45 -16.52
CA ASP A 178 -3.35 -15.13 -16.53
C ASP A 178 -3.45 -14.55 -15.11
N LEU A 179 -3.76 -15.41 -14.12
CA LEU A 179 -3.80 -15.02 -12.71
C LEU A 179 -2.39 -14.71 -12.18
N SER A 180 -1.40 -15.51 -12.55
CA SER A 180 0.01 -15.29 -12.21
C SER A 180 0.52 -13.95 -12.75
N LEU A 181 0.21 -13.63 -14.02
CA LEU A 181 0.56 -12.34 -14.61
C LEU A 181 -0.09 -11.17 -13.87
N THR A 182 -1.36 -11.33 -13.48
CA THR A 182 -2.10 -10.31 -12.72
C THR A 182 -1.45 -10.08 -11.35
N TRP A 183 -1.06 -11.13 -10.64
CA TRP A 183 -0.32 -11.02 -9.38
C TRP A 183 1.06 -10.38 -9.56
N MET A 184 1.79 -10.69 -10.63
CA MET A 184 3.06 -10.01 -10.93
C MET A 184 2.89 -8.51 -11.12
N ILE A 185 1.86 -8.09 -11.87
CA ILE A 185 1.53 -6.68 -12.07
C ILE A 185 1.17 -6.02 -10.74
N GLN A 186 0.31 -6.67 -9.95
CA GLN A 186 -0.08 -6.19 -8.62
C GLN A 186 1.15 -6.00 -7.71
N ASN A 187 2.00 -7.02 -7.60
CA ASN A 187 3.22 -7.00 -6.79
C ASN A 187 4.15 -5.86 -7.19
N TYR A 188 4.35 -5.66 -8.50
CA TYR A 188 5.15 -4.56 -9.01
C TYR A 188 4.56 -3.20 -8.63
N ILE A 189 3.25 -3.00 -8.77
CA ILE A 189 2.63 -1.72 -8.43
C ILE A 189 2.67 -1.48 -6.92
N LEU A 190 2.38 -2.49 -6.09
CA LEU A 190 2.47 -2.38 -4.64
C LEU A 190 3.89 -2.01 -4.17
N LEU A 191 4.91 -2.59 -4.81
CA LEU A 191 6.31 -2.22 -4.58
C LEU A 191 6.58 -0.75 -4.87
N GLN A 192 6.12 -0.24 -6.02
CA GLN A 192 6.26 1.18 -6.35
C GLN A 192 5.52 2.04 -5.32
N LEU A 193 4.27 1.69 -5.00
CA LEU A 193 3.43 2.41 -4.05
C LEU A 193 4.03 2.50 -2.64
N MET A 194 4.66 1.42 -2.15
CA MET A 194 5.37 1.44 -0.88
C MET A 194 6.62 2.31 -0.91
N ASN A 195 7.38 2.25 -2.00
CA ASN A 195 8.64 2.97 -2.14
C ASN A 195 8.45 4.45 -2.50
N MET A 196 7.26 4.86 -2.95
CA MET A 196 6.93 6.28 -3.15
C MET A 196 7.20 7.14 -1.90
N GLU A 197 7.07 6.56 -0.70
CA GLU A 197 7.33 7.25 0.57
C GLU A 197 8.75 7.85 0.63
N HIS A 198 9.74 7.14 0.08
CA HIS A 198 11.12 7.63 0.04
C HIS A 198 11.28 8.83 -0.90
N VAL A 199 10.57 8.83 -2.02
CA VAL A 199 10.56 9.92 -3.00
C VAL A 199 9.93 11.18 -2.39
N TYR A 200 8.79 11.03 -1.72
CA TYR A 200 8.09 12.15 -1.08
C TYR A 200 8.87 12.73 0.08
N LYS A 201 9.47 11.88 0.92
CA LYS A 201 10.33 12.33 2.02
C LYS A 201 11.52 13.16 1.52
N LYS A 202 12.18 12.71 0.44
CA LYS A 202 13.29 13.43 -0.19
C LYS A 202 12.85 14.81 -0.71
N ARG A 203 11.73 14.87 -1.45
CA ARG A 203 11.18 16.14 -1.95
C ARG A 203 10.75 17.10 -0.84
N GLY A 204 10.24 16.56 0.28
CA GLY A 204 9.90 17.35 1.46
C GLY A 204 11.13 18.00 2.10
N GLN A 205 12.23 17.25 2.22
CA GLN A 205 13.50 17.78 2.72
C GLN A 205 14.12 18.80 1.77
N GLU A 206 14.09 18.56 0.45
CA GLU A 206 14.56 19.51 -0.56
C GLU A 206 13.82 20.84 -0.49
N ARG A 207 12.48 20.83 -0.33
CA ARG A 207 11.69 22.06 -0.18
C ARG A 207 12.00 22.84 1.09
N TYR A 208 12.40 22.17 2.18
CA TYR A 208 12.76 22.83 3.43
C TYR A 208 14.22 23.33 3.46
N ASN A 209 15.09 22.75 2.63
CA ASN A 209 16.50 23.12 2.53
C ASN A 209 16.78 24.22 1.49
N ILE A 210 15.76 24.71 0.77
CA ILE A 210 15.92 25.93 -0.03
C ILE A 210 15.96 27.11 0.96
N PRO A 211 17.09 27.84 1.07
CA PRO A 211 17.15 29.01 1.94
C PRO A 211 16.12 30.03 1.46
N VAL A 212 15.23 30.42 2.38
CA VAL A 212 14.36 31.59 2.20
C VAL A 212 15.28 32.80 2.21
N GLY A 213 15.72 33.22 1.02
CA GLY A 213 16.69 34.30 0.86
C GLY A 213 16.46 35.06 -0.44
N MET A 214 16.03 36.31 -0.29
CA MET A 214 15.88 37.39 -1.28
C MET A 214 14.58 37.43 -2.09
N ASP A 215 13.47 37.65 -1.40
CA ASP A 215 12.47 38.63 -1.85
C ASP A 215 12.18 39.59 -0.68
N GLU A 216 13.19 40.36 -0.28
CA GLU A 216 12.97 41.57 0.50
C GLU A 216 12.79 42.71 -0.51
N PRO A 217 11.58 43.28 -0.67
CA PRO A 217 11.41 44.44 -1.53
C PRO A 217 12.23 45.59 -0.94
N PRO A 218 12.98 46.35 -1.77
CA PRO A 218 13.80 47.44 -1.27
C PRO A 218 12.91 48.45 -0.56
N THR A 219 13.15 48.60 0.74
CA THR A 219 12.61 49.67 1.56
C THR A 219 13.11 50.99 0.99
N LEU A 220 12.24 51.66 0.23
CA LEU A 220 12.47 53.03 -0.21
C LEU A 220 12.26 53.96 1.00
N SER A 221 13.33 54.09 1.78
CA SER A 221 13.55 55.17 2.73
C SER A 221 13.43 56.51 2.01
N GLY A 222 12.41 57.28 2.38
CA GLY A 222 12.12 58.59 1.79
C GLY A 222 11.23 59.44 2.67
N HIS A 223 11.70 59.78 3.88
CA HIS A 223 11.20 60.99 4.54
C HIS A 223 11.79 62.21 3.82
N PRO A 224 10.98 63.24 3.52
CA PRO A 224 11.16 64.46 4.30
C PRO A 224 9.87 65.27 4.58
N LYS A 225 9.85 65.80 5.81
CA LYS A 225 9.39 67.13 6.23
C LYS A 225 7.88 67.47 6.21
N SER A 226 7.40 67.66 7.44
CA SER A 226 6.27 68.50 7.81
C SER A 226 6.28 69.88 7.15
N ILE A 227 5.15 70.29 6.60
CA ILE A 227 4.79 71.71 6.47
C ILE A 227 3.40 71.89 7.08
N ILE A 228 3.36 72.77 8.08
CA ILE A 228 2.19 73.36 8.71
C ILE A 228 1.69 74.49 7.79
N GLN A 229 0.39 74.53 7.51
CA GLN A 229 -0.36 75.73 7.08
C GLN A 229 -1.84 75.47 7.39
N GLN A 230 -2.40 75.99 8.49
CA GLN A 230 -3.09 77.29 8.59
C GLN A 230 -3.90 77.65 7.33
N THR A 231 -5.21 77.39 7.36
CA THR A 231 -6.28 78.41 7.50
C THR A 231 -7.59 77.74 7.89
#